data_AF-A0A2G9H643-F1
#
_entry.id   AF-A0A2G9H643-F1
#
_cell.length_a   1.000
_cell.length_b   1.000
_cell.length_c   1.000
_cell.angle_alpha   90.00
_cell.angle_beta   90.00
_cell.angle_gamma   90.00
#
_symmetry.space_group_name_H-M   'P 1'
#
loop_
_entity.id
_entity.type
_entity.pdbx_description
1 polymer ?
#
loop_
_entity_poly.entity_id
_entity_poly.type
_entity_poly.pdbx_seq_one_letter_code
_entity_poly.pdbx_strand_id
1 'polypeptide(L)'
;MVAFAGQKYAARSIPAFVANSTYTVTSFTLVLEFRKGRLQNLYWKRDGRASCSGKSNFFRLNNQDCAIRTNNCKNRGGSVDCRLGIQLAFSGTDKHETVFNSWYEVKNLRQYSLFGLYSNLRDSLTSQYNRFF
;
A
#
# COMPACT_ATOMS: atom_id res chain seq x y z
N MET A 1 5.93 -11.07 -0.70
CA MET A 1 6.72 -10.95 -1.96
C MET A 1 5.73 -10.93 -3.11
N VAL A 2 5.93 -10.09 -4.12
CA VAL A 2 5.14 -10.11 -5.37
C VAL A 2 6.07 -10.41 -6.53
N ALA A 3 5.60 -11.23 -7.47
CA ALA A 3 6.31 -11.64 -8.66
C ALA A 3 5.40 -11.47 -9.88
N PHE A 4 5.96 -11.02 -11.00
CA PHE A 4 5.23 -10.95 -12.27
C PHE A 4 5.37 -12.26 -13.05
N ALA A 5 4.28 -13.00 -13.24
CA ALA A 5 4.30 -14.36 -13.78
C ALA A 5 4.40 -14.47 -15.32
N GLY A 6 4.68 -13.38 -16.04
CA GLY A 6 4.62 -13.35 -17.52
C GLY A 6 5.90 -13.71 -18.29
N GLN A 7 7.01 -14.06 -17.61
CA GLN A 7 8.28 -14.42 -18.27
C GLN A 7 9.07 -15.49 -17.51
N LYS A 8 9.96 -16.20 -18.22
CA LYS A 8 10.89 -17.22 -17.66
C LYS A 8 11.73 -16.67 -16.50
N TYR A 9 12.07 -15.37 -16.53
CA TYR A 9 12.66 -14.64 -15.42
C TYR A 9 11.68 -13.54 -14.97
N ALA A 10 10.83 -13.87 -14.01
CA ALA A 10 9.93 -12.92 -13.38
C ALA A 10 10.72 -11.84 -12.63
N ALA A 11 10.40 -10.57 -12.86
CA ALA A 11 10.80 -9.52 -11.93
C ALA A 11 10.13 -9.80 -10.57
N ARG A 12 10.94 -9.84 -9.50
CA ARG A 12 10.50 -10.16 -8.14
C ARG A 12 10.84 -9.01 -7.21
N SER A 13 9.89 -8.65 -6.35
CA SER A 13 10.14 -7.66 -5.30
C SER A 13 11.03 -8.25 -4.21
N ILE A 14 11.83 -7.41 -3.56
CA ILE A 14 12.44 -7.74 -2.27
C ILE A 14 11.34 -8.05 -1.24
N PRO A 15 11.50 -9.02 -0.32
CA PRO A 15 10.55 -9.23 0.77
C PRO A 15 10.33 -7.96 1.58
N ALA A 16 9.06 -7.62 1.83
CA ALA A 16 8.68 -6.54 2.73
C ALA A 16 8.11 -7.13 4.02
N PHE A 17 8.43 -6.50 5.15
CA PHE A 17 7.80 -6.83 6.42
C PHE A 17 6.31 -6.46 6.38
N VAL A 18 5.45 -7.43 6.65
CA VAL A 18 3.99 -7.25 6.67
C VAL A 18 3.46 -7.25 8.10
N ALA A 19 3.73 -8.31 8.86
CA ALA A 19 3.24 -8.42 10.23
C ALA A 19 4.10 -9.38 11.07
N ASN A 20 4.01 -9.23 12.38
CA ASN A 20 4.42 -10.20 13.39
C ASN A 20 3.35 -10.27 14.51
N SER A 21 3.65 -10.99 15.60
CA SER A 21 2.74 -11.13 16.74
C SER A 21 2.33 -9.79 17.38
N THR A 22 3.16 -8.76 17.28
CA THR A 22 2.98 -7.49 17.98
C THR A 22 2.51 -6.35 17.06
N TYR A 23 2.96 -6.34 15.81
CA TYR A 23 2.77 -5.24 14.86
C TYR A 23 2.35 -5.73 13.48
N THR A 24 1.46 -4.98 12.85
CA THR A 24 0.97 -5.19 11.49
C THR A 24 1.08 -3.87 10.71
N VAL A 25 1.76 -3.89 9.56
CA VAL A 25 1.76 -2.78 8.61
C VAL A 25 0.64 -3.02 7.62
N THR A 26 -0.22 -2.02 7.42
CA THR A 26 -1.46 -2.19 6.65
C THR A 26 -1.47 -1.42 5.35
N SER A 27 -0.54 -0.49 5.14
CA SER A 27 -0.50 0.34 3.95
C SER A 27 0.85 0.23 3.25
N PHE A 28 0.79 -0.19 1.99
CA PHE A 28 1.94 -0.38 1.14
C PHE A 28 1.72 0.34 -0.18
N THR A 29 2.78 0.91 -0.73
CA THR A 29 2.85 1.31 -2.13
C THR A 29 3.81 0.36 -2.84
N LEU A 30 3.30 -0.36 -3.84
CA LEU A 30 4.12 -1.15 -4.75
C LEU A 30 4.46 -0.30 -5.97
N VAL A 31 5.75 -0.10 -6.20
CA VAL A 31 6.28 0.66 -7.32
C VAL A 31 6.77 -0.31 -8.38
N LEU A 32 6.18 -0.21 -9.56
CA LEU A 32 6.56 -0.97 -10.72
C LEU A 32 7.48 -0.10 -11.58
N GLU A 33 8.74 -0.50 -11.72
CA GLU A 33 9.72 0.21 -12.52
C GLU A 33 9.78 -0.36 -13.93
N PHE A 34 9.46 0.48 -14.92
CA PHE A 34 9.49 0.14 -16.33
C PHE A 34 10.66 0.81 -17.04
N ARG A 35 11.29 0.08 -17.95
CA ARG A 35 12.28 0.63 -18.88
C ARG A 35 11.87 0.27 -20.28
N LYS A 36 11.58 1.27 -21.11
CA LYS A 36 11.05 1.07 -22.48
C LYS A 36 9.83 0.13 -22.50
N GLY A 37 8.92 0.30 -21.54
CA GLY A 37 7.71 -0.53 -21.41
C GLY A 37 7.93 -1.94 -20.87
N ARG A 38 9.15 -2.29 -20.44
CA ARG A 38 9.45 -3.58 -19.80
C ARG A 38 9.64 -3.42 -18.30
N LEU A 39 8.87 -4.17 -17.51
CA LEU A 39 9.01 -4.21 -16.06
C LEU A 39 10.41 -4.74 -15.70
N GLN A 40 11.20 -3.93 -15.00
CA GLN A 40 12.54 -4.26 -14.53
C GLN A 40 12.50 -4.68 -13.06
N ASN A 41 11.91 -3.84 -12.21
CA ASN A 41 11.94 -4.02 -10.77
C ASN A 41 10.58 -3.76 -10.11
N LEU A 42 10.43 -4.28 -8.91
CA LEU A 42 9.30 -4.03 -8.03
C LEU A 42 9.81 -3.59 -6.66
N TYR A 43 9.43 -2.38 -6.24
CA TYR A 43 9.83 -1.83 -4.94
C TYR A 43 8.64 -1.68 -4.01
N TRP A 44 8.83 -2.08 -2.75
CA TRP A 44 7.88 -1.78 -1.70
C TRP A 44 8.27 -0.49 -0.99
N LYS A 45 7.34 0.45 -0.96
CA LYS A 45 7.42 1.62 -0.10
C LYS A 45 6.33 1.53 0.94
N ARG A 46 6.69 1.69 2.20
CA ARG A 46 5.76 1.76 3.31
C ARG A 46 5.41 3.21 3.61
N ASP A 47 4.28 3.41 4.26
CA ASP A 47 3.89 4.74 4.67
C ASP A 47 4.85 5.28 5.74
N GLY A 48 5.36 6.47 5.46
CA GLY A 48 6.35 7.14 6.29
C GLY A 48 5.72 7.81 7.52
N ARG A 49 6.58 8.29 8.42
CA ARG A 49 6.28 8.96 9.69
C ARG A 49 5.01 9.84 9.77
N ALA A 50 4.63 10.54 8.70
CA ALA A 50 3.44 11.42 8.67
C ALA A 50 2.09 10.68 8.73
N SER A 51 2.01 9.41 8.29
CA SER A 51 0.76 8.64 8.35
C SER A 51 0.40 8.19 9.78
N CYS A 52 1.38 8.20 10.67
CA CYS A 52 1.27 7.79 12.07
C CYS A 52 0.93 8.94 13.03
N SER A 53 1.06 10.20 12.60
CA SER A 53 0.82 11.34 13.48
C SER A 53 -0.68 11.55 13.73
N GLY A 54 -1.06 11.67 15.00
CA GLY A 54 -2.45 11.96 15.42
C GLY A 54 -3.33 10.74 15.70
N LYS A 55 -2.80 9.51 15.61
CA LYS A 55 -3.57 8.29 15.89
C LYS A 55 -2.90 7.48 17.01
N SER A 56 -3.56 7.36 18.16
CA SER A 56 -3.03 6.69 19.38
C SER A 56 -2.68 5.21 19.19
N ASN A 57 -3.33 4.54 18.23
CA ASN A 57 -3.17 3.10 17.99
C ASN A 57 -2.03 2.75 17.01
N PHE A 58 -1.34 3.76 16.47
CA PHE A 58 -0.30 3.60 15.48
C PHE A 58 1.08 3.76 16.13
N PHE A 59 1.98 2.85 15.82
CA PHE A 59 3.31 2.74 16.36
C PHE A 59 4.36 2.87 15.26
N ARG A 60 5.49 3.51 15.59
CA ARG A 60 6.60 3.70 14.67
C ARG A 60 7.51 2.48 14.70
N LEU A 61 7.59 1.75 13.60
CA LEU A 61 8.52 0.64 13.45
C LEU A 61 9.82 1.15 12.79
N ASN A 62 10.97 0.84 13.40
CA ASN A 62 12.32 1.18 12.89
C ASN A 62 12.50 2.65 12.46
N ASN A 63 11.87 3.58 13.20
CA ASN A 63 11.94 5.01 12.97
C ASN A 63 11.46 5.54 11.59
N GLN A 64 10.96 4.69 10.70
CA GLN A 64 10.55 5.06 9.35
C GLN A 64 9.12 4.66 9.01
N ASP A 65 8.68 3.48 9.46
CA ASP A 65 7.42 2.89 9.02
C ASP A 65 6.31 3.05 10.05
N CYS A 66 5.10 3.22 9.54
CA CYS A 66 3.90 3.25 10.37
C CYS A 66 3.26 1.85 10.47
N ALA A 67 3.11 1.35 11.69
CA ALA A 67 2.53 0.04 11.98
C ALA A 67 1.40 0.15 13.02
N ILE A 68 0.48 -0.79 13.04
CA ILE A 68 -0.60 -0.89 14.02
C ILE A 68 -0.26 -2.06 14.95
N ARG A 69 -0.54 -1.94 16.25
CA ARG A 69 -0.41 -3.10 17.14
C ARG A 69 -1.41 -4.18 16.73
N THR A 70 -0.97 -5.41 16.57
CA THR A 70 -1.80 -6.52 16.05
C THR A 70 -3.05 -6.75 16.91
N ASN A 71 -2.99 -6.53 18.22
CA ASN A 71 -4.14 -6.64 19.13
C ASN A 71 -5.22 -5.58 18.90
N ASN A 72 -4.87 -4.43 18.31
CA ASN A 72 -5.84 -3.38 18.00
C ASN A 72 -6.64 -3.68 16.72
N CYS A 73 -6.27 -4.70 15.97
CA CYS A 73 -6.93 -5.09 14.74
C CYS A 73 -8.26 -5.81 15.01
N LYS A 74 -9.32 -5.51 14.24
CA LYS A 74 -10.65 -6.14 14.35
C LYS A 74 -10.61 -7.66 14.34
N ASN A 75 -9.77 -8.26 13.50
CA ASN A 75 -9.61 -9.72 13.41
C ASN A 75 -8.97 -10.35 14.67
N ARG A 76 -8.51 -9.52 15.62
CA ARG A 76 -7.88 -9.92 16.90
C ARG A 76 -8.64 -9.36 18.10
N GLY A 77 -9.88 -8.87 17.91
CA GLY A 77 -10.72 -8.32 18.98
C GLY A 77 -10.57 -6.82 19.24
N GLY A 78 -9.78 -6.10 18.43
CA GLY A 78 -9.63 -4.65 18.53
C GLY A 78 -10.65 -3.85 17.71
N SER A 79 -10.55 -2.51 17.75
CA SER A 79 -11.48 -1.60 17.06
C SER A 79 -11.00 -1.12 15.69
N VAL A 80 -9.72 -1.31 15.36
CA VAL A 80 -9.08 -0.75 14.16
C VAL A 80 -9.15 -1.75 13.01
N ASP A 81 -9.51 -1.27 11.81
CA ASP A 81 -9.43 -2.09 10.60
C ASP A 81 -7.97 -2.22 10.15
N CYS A 82 -7.46 -3.45 10.15
CA CYS A 82 -6.09 -3.77 9.75
C CYS A 82 -5.99 -4.52 8.42
N ARG A 83 -6.97 -4.34 7.53
CA ARG A 83 -6.88 -4.87 6.17
C ARG A 83 -5.68 -4.28 5.42
N LEU A 84 -5.06 -5.11 4.59
CA LEU A 84 -3.94 -4.70 3.73
C LEU A 84 -4.46 -3.84 2.57
N GLY A 85 -4.00 -2.59 2.52
CA GLY A 85 -4.13 -1.70 1.38
C GLY A 85 -2.83 -1.65 0.60
N ILE A 86 -2.90 -1.95 -0.70
CA ILE A 86 -1.76 -1.86 -1.62
C ILE A 86 -2.10 -0.84 -2.70
N GLN A 87 -1.40 0.30 -2.67
CA GLN A 87 -1.43 1.28 -3.74
C GLN A 87 -0.39 0.91 -4.80
N LEU A 88 -0.75 1.04 -6.08
CA LEU A 88 0.18 0.83 -7.18
C LEU A 88 0.71 2.18 -7.68
N ALA A 89 1.99 2.22 -8.01
CA ALA A 89 2.65 3.35 -8.64
C ALA A 89 3.56 2.85 -9.76
N PHE A 90 3.69 3.63 -10.82
CA PHE A 90 4.54 3.34 -11.97
C PHE A 90 5.69 4.35 -12.05
N SER A 91 6.87 3.85 -12.36
CA SER A 91 8.08 4.65 -12.53
C SER A 91 8.80 4.25 -13.81
N GLY A 92 9.58 5.16 -14.38
CA GLY A 92 10.39 4.93 -15.57
C GLY A 92 9.65 5.29 -16.85
N THR A 93 9.79 4.48 -17.91
CA THR A 93 9.27 4.83 -19.25
C THR A 93 8.44 3.74 -19.90
N ASP A 94 7.47 4.17 -20.72
CA ASP A 94 6.68 3.29 -21.58
C ASP A 94 7.48 2.84 -22.81
N LYS A 95 6.85 2.06 -23.72
CA LYS A 95 7.51 1.54 -24.93
C LYS A 95 7.99 2.66 -25.86
N HIS A 96 7.35 3.82 -25.83
CA HIS A 96 7.65 4.99 -26.64
C HIS A 96 8.54 6.01 -25.90
N GLU A 97 9.19 5.60 -24.82
CA GLU A 97 10.09 6.42 -23.99
C GLU A 97 9.39 7.60 -23.29
N THR A 98 8.06 7.61 -23.23
CA THR A 98 7.31 8.57 -22.43
C THR A 98 7.43 8.23 -20.95
N VAL A 99 7.63 9.26 -20.12
CA VAL A 99 7.91 9.09 -18.69
C VAL A 99 6.61 8.85 -17.92
N PHE A 100 6.59 7.84 -17.06
CA PHE A 100 5.52 7.64 -16.09
C PHE A 100 5.65 8.61 -14.92
N ASN A 101 4.72 9.56 -14.81
CA ASN A 101 4.70 10.56 -13.73
C ASN A 101 4.03 10.07 -12.44
N SER A 102 3.40 8.90 -12.45
CA SER A 102 2.59 8.44 -11.32
C SER A 102 3.38 8.32 -10.00
N TRP A 103 4.70 8.05 -10.05
CA TRP A 103 5.54 8.10 -8.85
C TRP A 103 5.67 9.51 -8.25
N TYR A 104 5.84 10.53 -9.08
CA TYR A 104 5.90 11.93 -8.64
C TYR A 104 4.54 12.39 -8.12
N GLU A 105 3.47 11.98 -8.81
CA GLU A 105 2.10 12.24 -8.39
C GLU A 105 1.75 11.56 -7.08
N VAL A 106 2.20 10.33 -6.81
CA VAL A 106 2.03 9.68 -5.50
C VAL A 106 2.68 10.49 -4.39
N LYS A 107 3.82 11.16 -4.64
CA LYS A 107 4.43 12.05 -3.63
C LYS A 107 3.53 13.25 -3.32
N ASN A 108 2.89 13.83 -4.32
CA ASN A 108 2.04 15.02 -4.18
C ASN A 108 0.61 14.69 -3.73
N LEU A 109 0.04 13.58 -4.18
CA LEU A 109 -1.28 13.05 -3.82
C LEU A 109 -1.30 12.34 -2.46
N ARG A 110 -0.15 12.22 -1.77
CA ARG A 110 -0.08 11.67 -0.40
C ARG A 110 -0.99 12.38 0.61
N GLN A 111 -1.34 13.65 0.37
CA GLN A 111 -2.32 14.40 1.17
C GLN A 111 -3.79 14.00 0.87
N TYR A 112 -4.04 13.39 -0.28
CA TYR A 112 -5.35 12.93 -0.74
C TYR A 112 -5.34 11.42 -0.98
N SER A 113 -4.58 10.67 -0.16
CA SER A 113 -4.36 9.26 -0.39
C SER A 113 -5.70 8.59 -0.67
N LEU A 114 -5.76 7.86 -1.79
CA LEU A 114 -6.97 7.20 -2.28
C LEU A 114 -7.59 6.29 -1.22
N PHE A 115 -6.88 5.98 -0.13
CA PHE A 115 -7.46 5.41 1.09
C PHE A 115 -8.66 6.20 1.61
N GLY A 116 -8.62 7.53 1.67
CA GLY A 116 -9.75 8.35 2.11
C GLY A 116 -10.96 8.24 1.17
N LEU A 117 -10.72 8.30 -0.15
CA LEU A 117 -11.76 8.13 -1.17
C LEU A 117 -12.31 6.69 -1.17
N TYR A 118 -11.45 5.68 -1.06
CA TYR A 118 -11.81 4.26 -1.10
C TYR A 118 -12.45 3.77 0.19
N SER A 119 -12.05 4.28 1.36
CA SER A 119 -12.69 3.96 2.64
C SER A 119 -14.12 4.49 2.69
N ASN A 120 -14.34 5.74 2.24
CA ASN A 120 -15.68 6.32 2.12
C ASN A 120 -16.54 5.58 1.09
N LEU A 121 -15.97 5.23 -0.07
CA LEU A 121 -16.66 4.42 -1.10
C LEU A 121 -17.00 3.01 -0.59
N ARG A 122 -16.08 2.39 0.16
CA ARG A 122 -16.32 1.06 0.73
C ARG A 122 -17.50 1.09 1.68
N ASP A 123 -17.55 2.01 2.63
CA ASP A 123 -18.65 2.05 3.59
C ASP A 123 -19.99 2.32 2.87
N SER A 124 -19.98 3.12 1.80
CA SER A 124 -21.14 3.32 0.93
C SER A 124 -21.56 2.05 0.18
N LEU A 125 -20.62 1.30 -0.41
CA LEU A 125 -20.92 0.08 -1.19
C LEU A 125 -21.31 -1.10 -0.30
N THR A 126 -20.63 -1.29 0.83
CA THR A 126 -20.88 -2.41 1.74
C THR A 126 -22.18 -2.21 2.53
N SER A 127 -22.53 -0.98 2.90
CA SER A 127 -23.80 -0.69 3.56
C SER A 127 -25.01 -0.90 2.64
N GLN A 128 -24.86 -0.63 1.34
CA GLN A 128 -25.90 -0.97 0.36
C GLN A 128 -26.02 -2.48 0.19
N TYR A 129 -24.91 -3.22 0.08
CA TYR A 129 -24.93 -4.67 -0.06
C TYR A 129 -25.62 -5.38 1.13
N ASN A 130 -25.33 -4.96 2.37
CA ASN A 130 -25.96 -5.49 3.59
C ASN A 130 -27.43 -5.08 3.77
N ARG A 131 -27.99 -4.23 2.89
CA ARG A 131 -29.43 -3.92 2.89
C ARG A 131 -30.21 -4.82 1.93
N PHE A 132 -29.53 -5.45 0.97
CA PHE A 132 -30.15 -6.32 -0.03
C PHE A 132 -30.01 -7.82 0.32
N PHE A 133 -29.09 -8.17 1.22
CA PHE A 133 -28.83 -9.51 1.75
C PHE A 133 -28.70 -9.45 3.27
#